data_AF-H2Z5A0-F1
#
_entry.id   AF-H2Z5A0-F1
#
_cell.length_a   1.000
_cell.length_b   1.000
_cell.length_c   1.000
_cell.angle_alpha   90.00
_cell.angle_beta   90.00
_cell.angle_gamma   90.00
#
_symmetry.space_group_name_H-M   'P 1'
#
loop_
_entity.id
_entity.type
_entity.pdbx_description
1 polymer ?
#
loop_
_entity_poly.entity_id
_entity_poly.type
_entity_poly.pdbx_seq_one_letter_code
_entity_poly.pdbx_strand_id
1 'polypeptide(L)'
;MEVVKGFIGFYLVTGEPYLGTSYGTIALLWDTTGNLAMYLVIIYQIDNKLDHRNSVLYFGGTLVTSLCCLLVGGVTGNHGSNLYESSFLNIPYVIVPTYYLLDAFCQPRKFPKSLPSKETSDYKMLDIVLCVGLLLSCIFGLVRGIAALGSPMPLAAMYRAEYEPYLLDPSKFGVVWILFLMGVGGMLQVSIAFGLWRSGSRWVMDLSIIYAAVVIHGTFTHLIPQFCVGVSPEYHIPPESMLWVVAGNLFVPVVAVAVVMRCFAEPGYFKPSNQKLE
;
A
#
# COMPACT_ATOMS: atom_id res chain seq x y z
N MET A 1 -9.81 30.61 15.56
CA MET A 1 -10.18 29.70 14.44
C MET A 1 -9.87 30.31 13.08
N GLU A 2 -10.07 31.62 12.86
CA GLU A 2 -9.72 32.30 11.60
C GLU A 2 -8.24 32.27 11.25
N VAL A 3 -7.33 32.47 12.22
CA VAL A 3 -5.87 32.38 12.01
C VAL A 3 -5.46 31.00 11.49
N VAL A 4 -6.06 29.93 12.02
CA VAL A 4 -5.80 28.55 11.58
C VAL A 4 -6.34 28.31 10.17
N LYS A 5 -7.55 28.79 9.86
CA LYS A 5 -8.11 28.72 8.51
C LYS A 5 -7.27 29.52 7.50
N GLY A 6 -6.80 30.70 7.88
CA GLY A 6 -5.91 31.53 7.06
C GLY A 6 -4.58 30.86 6.79
N PHE A 7 -3.97 30.23 7.80
CA PHE A 7 -2.73 29.47 7.64
C PHE A 7 -2.91 28.24 6.75
N ILE A 8 -3.95 27.43 6.97
CA ILE A 8 -4.24 26.25 6.14
C ILE A 8 -4.49 26.66 4.69
N GLY A 9 -5.30 27.70 4.48
CA GLY A 9 -5.56 28.24 3.14
C GLY A 9 -4.27 28.72 2.46
N PHE A 10 -3.41 29.44 3.20
CA PHE A 10 -2.11 29.85 2.70
C PHE A 10 -1.22 28.65 2.32
N TYR A 11 -1.15 27.63 3.17
CA TYR A 11 -0.31 26.44 2.94
C TYR A 11 -0.80 25.60 1.75
N LEU A 12 -2.11 25.43 1.59
CA LEU A 12 -2.71 24.71 0.45
C LEU A 12 -2.63 25.51 -0.86
N VAL A 13 -2.27 26.78 -0.84
CA VAL A 13 -2.09 27.57 -2.07
C VAL A 13 -0.61 27.74 -2.41
N THR A 14 0.21 27.99 -1.40
CA THR A 14 1.60 28.44 -1.55
C THR A 14 2.62 27.37 -1.18
N GLY A 15 2.19 26.30 -0.51
CA GLY A 15 3.04 25.23 -0.05
C GLY A 15 2.81 23.94 -0.81
N GLU A 16 1.75 23.21 -0.47
CA GLU A 16 1.49 21.88 -1.04
C GLU A 16 0.06 21.80 -1.57
N PRO A 17 -0.19 22.40 -2.75
CA PRO A 17 -1.55 22.52 -3.28
C PRO A 17 -2.22 21.19 -3.58
N TYR A 18 -1.40 20.18 -3.88
CA TYR A 18 -1.84 18.85 -4.18
C TYR A 18 -2.50 18.16 -2.95
N LEU A 19 -2.23 18.63 -1.73
CA LEU A 19 -2.92 18.17 -0.51
C LEU A 19 -4.38 18.64 -0.43
N GLY A 20 -4.73 19.71 -1.14
CA GLY A 20 -6.11 20.22 -1.23
C GLY A 20 -7.02 19.38 -2.14
N THR A 21 -6.45 18.41 -2.87
CA THR A 21 -7.23 17.46 -3.67
C THR A 21 -7.96 16.45 -2.78
N SER A 22 -8.99 15.77 -3.31
CA SER A 22 -9.63 14.68 -2.57
C SER A 22 -8.66 13.56 -2.23
N TYR A 23 -7.73 13.21 -3.12
CA TYR A 23 -6.68 12.23 -2.82
C TYR A 23 -5.80 12.70 -1.66
N GLY A 24 -5.26 13.93 -1.74
CA GLY A 24 -4.43 14.50 -0.69
C GLY A 24 -5.12 14.59 0.67
N THR A 25 -6.40 14.98 0.68
CA THR A 25 -7.20 15.05 1.91
C THR A 25 -7.39 13.67 2.54
N ILE A 26 -7.68 12.64 1.74
CA ILE A 26 -7.84 11.27 2.24
C ILE A 26 -6.48 10.68 2.68
N ALA A 27 -5.39 11.00 2.00
CA ALA A 27 -4.05 10.61 2.43
C ALA A 27 -3.69 11.24 3.80
N LEU A 28 -3.95 12.54 3.98
CA LEU A 28 -3.78 13.22 5.28
C LEU A 28 -4.68 12.63 6.38
N LEU A 29 -5.92 12.23 6.02
CA LEU A 29 -6.81 11.52 6.95
C LEU A 29 -6.20 10.18 7.38
N TRP A 30 -5.65 9.41 6.44
CA TRP A 30 -4.97 8.16 6.76
C TRP A 30 -3.71 8.37 7.60
N ASP A 31 -2.93 9.40 7.29
CA ASP A 31 -1.72 9.76 8.04
C ASP A 31 -2.06 10.12 9.50
N THR A 32 -3.10 10.93 9.70
CA THR A 32 -3.54 11.36 11.04
C THR A 32 -4.28 10.29 11.83
N THR A 33 -4.83 9.26 11.17
CA THR A 33 -5.55 8.17 11.84
C THR A 33 -4.73 6.89 11.87
N GLY A 34 -4.61 6.19 10.75
CA GLY A 34 -3.92 4.90 10.64
C GLY A 34 -2.44 4.99 11.00
N ASN A 35 -1.71 5.93 10.41
CA ASN A 35 -0.26 6.04 10.66
C ASN A 35 0.02 6.55 12.08
N LEU A 36 -0.75 7.52 12.58
CA LEU A 36 -0.65 7.95 13.98
C LEU A 36 -0.93 6.80 14.97
N ALA A 37 -1.98 6.01 14.75
CA ALA A 37 -2.29 4.86 15.60
C ALA A 37 -1.13 3.85 15.62
N MET A 38 -0.56 3.52 14.46
CA MET A 38 0.59 2.63 14.36
C MET A 38 1.83 3.20 15.04
N TYR A 39 2.05 4.51 14.94
CA TYR A 39 3.14 5.20 15.63
C TYR A 39 3.00 5.08 17.16
N LEU A 40 1.79 5.25 17.70
CA LEU A 40 1.51 5.05 19.13
C LEU A 40 1.73 3.59 19.56
N VAL A 41 1.35 2.61 18.72
CA VAL A 41 1.61 1.19 18.98
C VAL A 41 3.11 0.90 19.03
N ILE A 42 3.91 1.48 18.13
CA ILE A 42 5.37 1.33 18.14
C ILE A 42 5.96 1.89 19.43
N ILE A 43 5.57 3.11 19.84
CA ILE A 43 6.03 3.73 21.09
C ILE A 43 5.69 2.83 22.28
N TYR A 44 4.44 2.36 22.36
CA TYR A 44 3.99 1.46 23.41
C TYR A 44 4.83 0.18 23.46
N GLN A 45 5.11 -0.43 22.31
CA GLN A 45 5.92 -1.64 22.24
C GLN A 45 7.37 -1.39 22.66
N ILE A 46 7.97 -0.25 22.28
CA ILE A 46 9.32 0.13 22.70
C ILE A 46 9.37 0.31 24.23
N ASP A 47 8.43 1.05 24.80
CA ASP A 47 8.34 1.33 26.24
C ASP A 47 8.18 0.02 27.06
N ASN A 48 7.37 -0.91 26.55
CA ASN A 48 7.11 -2.21 27.18
C ASN A 48 8.12 -3.30 26.78
N LYS A 49 9.17 -2.96 26.02
CA LYS A 49 10.21 -3.90 25.53
C LYS A 49 9.64 -5.10 24.75
N LEU A 50 8.54 -4.86 24.03
CA LEU A 50 7.90 -5.83 23.13
C LEU A 50 8.55 -5.77 21.74
N ASP A 51 8.41 -6.86 20.96
CA ASP A 51 8.85 -6.86 19.56
C ASP A 51 7.96 -5.91 18.74
N HIS A 52 8.58 -4.87 18.19
CA HIS A 52 7.93 -3.83 17.39
C HIS A 52 8.19 -3.99 15.89
N ARG A 53 8.92 -5.04 15.47
CA ARG A 53 9.27 -5.29 14.07
C ARG A 53 8.04 -5.24 13.16
N ASN A 54 7.00 -6.00 13.50
CA ASN A 54 5.79 -6.09 12.66
C ASN A 54 5.13 -4.72 12.48
N SER A 55 5.04 -3.94 13.56
CA SER A 55 4.47 -2.60 13.55
C SER A 55 5.29 -1.63 12.71
N VAL A 56 6.62 -1.68 12.82
CA VAL A 56 7.53 -0.86 12.00
C VAL A 56 7.47 -1.23 10.53
N LEU A 57 7.41 -2.52 10.19
CA LEU A 57 7.27 -2.96 8.80
C LEU A 57 5.94 -2.51 8.19
N TYR A 58 4.84 -2.63 8.93
CA TYR A 58 3.53 -2.14 8.48
C TYR A 58 3.55 -0.63 8.30
N PHE A 59 4.03 0.10 9.30
CA PHE A 59 4.15 1.56 9.29
C PHE A 59 5.07 2.07 8.16
N GLY A 60 6.18 1.39 7.90
CA GLY A 60 7.07 1.73 6.79
C GLY A 60 6.40 1.51 5.42
N GLY A 61 5.66 0.41 5.24
CA GLY A 61 4.95 0.13 3.98
C GLY A 61 3.87 1.17 3.64
N THR A 62 3.09 1.59 4.64
CA THR A 62 2.07 2.65 4.47
C THR A 62 2.71 4.01 4.15
N LEU A 63 3.79 4.40 4.84
CA LEU A 63 4.49 5.66 4.57
C LEU A 63 5.14 5.70 3.18
N VAL A 64 5.86 4.64 2.79
CA VAL A 64 6.46 4.55 1.45
C VAL A 64 5.36 4.68 0.38
N THR A 65 4.23 4.01 0.56
CA THR A 65 3.10 4.12 -0.37
C THR A 65 2.55 5.54 -0.44
N SER A 66 2.35 6.18 0.72
CA SER A 66 1.87 7.57 0.83
C SER A 66 2.74 8.51 0.03
N LEU A 67 4.03 8.51 0.34
CA LEU A 67 4.99 9.47 -0.19
C LEU A 67 5.26 9.21 -1.66
N CYS A 68 5.35 7.95 -2.09
CA CYS A 68 5.46 7.63 -3.51
C CYS A 68 4.24 8.15 -4.27
N CYS A 69 3.01 7.92 -3.80
CA CYS A 69 1.83 8.35 -4.53
C CYS A 69 1.63 9.86 -4.51
N LEU A 70 1.82 10.51 -3.37
CA LEU A 70 1.67 11.96 -3.23
C LEU A 70 2.74 12.74 -4.00
N LEU A 71 4.01 12.37 -3.88
CA LEU A 71 5.09 13.11 -4.54
C LEU A 71 5.11 12.85 -6.04
N VAL A 72 5.05 11.58 -6.47
CA VAL A 72 5.04 11.27 -7.90
C VAL A 72 3.76 11.79 -8.55
N GLY A 73 2.61 11.67 -7.89
CA GLY A 73 1.34 12.24 -8.37
C GLY A 73 1.39 13.77 -8.45
N GLY A 74 1.90 14.45 -7.42
CA GLY A 74 2.07 15.90 -7.41
C GLY A 74 2.98 16.40 -8.53
N VAL A 75 4.06 15.68 -8.84
CA VAL A 75 5.01 16.02 -9.92
C VAL A 75 4.45 15.72 -11.31
N THR A 76 3.74 14.60 -11.48
CA THR A 76 3.26 14.14 -12.80
C THR A 76 1.89 14.67 -13.18
N GLY A 77 1.10 15.11 -12.20
CA GLY A 77 -0.22 15.68 -12.40
C GLY A 77 -0.22 17.17 -12.72
N ASN A 78 -1.41 17.77 -12.72
CA ASN A 78 -1.64 19.20 -12.94
C ASN A 78 -0.89 20.13 -11.97
N HIS A 79 -0.38 19.64 -10.84
CA HIS A 79 0.41 20.40 -9.88
C HIS A 79 1.91 20.44 -10.21
N GLY A 80 2.39 19.67 -11.18
CA GLY A 80 3.82 19.51 -11.46
C GLY A 80 4.53 20.77 -11.94
N SER A 81 3.80 21.72 -12.53
CA SER A 81 4.34 23.01 -12.97
C SER A 81 4.62 23.99 -11.83
N ASN A 82 4.01 23.77 -10.65
CA ASN A 82 4.08 24.67 -9.49
C ASN A 82 4.46 23.89 -8.22
N LEU A 83 5.54 23.11 -8.27
CA LEU A 83 6.09 22.46 -7.09
C LEU A 83 6.82 23.52 -6.25
N TYR A 84 6.21 23.91 -5.13
CA TYR A 84 6.83 24.85 -4.21
C TYR A 84 7.90 24.18 -3.34
N GLU A 85 8.84 24.99 -2.85
CA GLU A 85 9.98 24.54 -2.05
C GLU A 85 9.58 23.75 -0.80
N SER A 86 8.40 24.00 -0.23
CA SER A 86 7.87 23.22 0.90
C SER A 86 7.69 21.74 0.57
N SER A 87 7.51 21.37 -0.71
CA SER A 87 7.42 19.96 -1.13
C SER A 87 8.71 19.19 -0.82
N PHE A 88 9.86 19.88 -0.75
CA PHE A 88 11.14 19.29 -0.34
C PHE A 88 11.20 18.94 1.15
N LEU A 89 10.29 19.46 1.98
CA LEU A 89 10.16 19.04 3.38
C LEU A 89 9.79 17.55 3.48
N ASN A 90 9.23 16.95 2.43
CA ASN A 90 8.98 15.51 2.38
C ASN A 90 10.23 14.66 2.19
N ILE A 91 11.39 15.23 1.79
CA ILE A 91 12.62 14.46 1.58
C ILE A 91 13.04 13.70 2.85
N PRO A 92 13.16 14.34 4.03
CA PRO A 92 13.39 13.62 5.29
C PRO A 92 12.35 12.53 5.57
N TYR A 93 11.07 12.80 5.28
CA TYR A 93 9.99 11.83 5.45
C TYR A 93 10.05 10.67 4.45
N VAL A 94 10.72 10.81 3.31
CA VAL A 94 11.04 9.68 2.43
C VAL A 94 12.24 8.92 2.98
N ILE A 95 13.33 9.62 3.29
CA ILE A 95 14.61 8.99 3.64
C ILE A 95 14.51 8.21 4.96
N VAL A 96 14.00 8.84 6.01
CA VAL A 96 14.04 8.28 7.38
C VAL A 96 13.16 7.02 7.50
N PRO A 97 11.88 7.03 7.10
CA PRO A 97 11.04 5.83 7.13
C PRO A 97 11.53 4.73 6.19
N THR A 98 12.03 5.07 5.00
CA THR A 98 12.61 4.07 4.09
C THR A 98 13.85 3.42 4.72
N TYR A 99 14.71 4.21 5.36
CA TYR A 99 15.87 3.68 6.09
C TYR A 99 15.46 2.73 7.22
N TYR A 100 14.53 3.14 8.09
CA TYR A 100 14.07 2.28 9.19
C TYR A 100 13.33 1.03 8.70
N LEU A 101 12.58 1.13 7.60
CA LEU A 101 11.94 -0.02 6.95
C LEU A 101 12.99 -1.00 6.45
N LEU A 102 14.03 -0.52 5.77
CA LEU A 102 15.12 -1.35 5.25
C LEU A 102 15.97 -1.95 6.37
N ASP A 103 16.31 -1.17 7.40
CA ASP A 103 17.01 -1.68 8.58
C ASP A 103 16.19 -2.78 9.24
N ALA A 104 14.91 -2.51 9.57
CA ALA A 104 14.02 -3.51 10.13
C ALA A 104 13.95 -4.76 9.24
N PHE A 105 13.77 -4.63 7.93
CA PHE A 105 13.72 -5.77 7.00
C PHE A 105 15.03 -6.57 6.97
N CYS A 106 16.18 -5.90 6.97
CA CYS A 106 17.50 -6.52 6.93
C CYS A 106 17.88 -7.22 8.24
N GLN A 107 17.38 -6.77 9.39
CA GLN A 107 17.58 -7.47 10.66
C GLN A 107 16.92 -8.86 10.61
N PRO A 108 17.54 -9.91 11.18
CA PRO A 108 16.94 -11.23 11.22
C PRO A 108 15.67 -11.25 12.09
N ARG A 109 14.56 -11.76 11.56
CA ARG A 109 13.32 -11.97 12.32
C ARG A 109 13.56 -12.92 13.48
N LYS A 110 13.13 -12.51 14.69
CA LYS A 110 13.19 -13.35 15.89
C LYS A 110 12.02 -14.34 15.90
N PHE A 111 12.28 -15.56 16.35
CA PHE A 111 11.27 -16.60 16.47
C PHE A 111 11.21 -17.07 17.93
N PRO A 112 10.00 -17.15 18.55
CA PRO A 112 9.81 -17.66 19.90
C PRO A 112 10.48 -19.01 20.18
N LYS A 113 10.97 -19.22 21.40
CA LYS A 113 11.58 -20.49 21.89
C LYS A 113 10.78 -21.78 21.67
N SER A 114 9.46 -21.71 21.47
CA SER A 114 8.59 -22.89 21.42
C SER A 114 7.93 -23.09 20.05
N LEU A 115 8.71 -23.07 18.97
CA LEU A 115 8.22 -23.31 17.61
C LEU A 115 8.72 -24.64 17.05
N PRO A 116 7.83 -25.56 16.66
CA PRO A 116 8.24 -26.76 15.95
C PRO A 116 8.84 -26.37 14.59
N SER A 117 10.03 -26.88 14.30
CA SER A 117 10.60 -26.79 12.95
C SER A 117 9.82 -27.76 12.06
N LYS A 118 9.01 -27.23 11.15
CA LYS A 118 8.22 -28.02 10.20
C LYS A 118 8.73 -27.80 8.79
N GLU A 119 9.01 -28.88 8.07
CA GLU A 119 9.39 -28.80 6.65
C GLU A 119 8.16 -28.72 5.73
N THR A 120 7.00 -29.19 6.19
CA THR A 120 5.74 -29.21 5.47
C THR A 120 4.69 -28.32 6.14
N SER A 121 3.88 -27.67 5.32
CA SER A 121 2.76 -26.82 5.73
C SER A 121 1.48 -27.64 5.86
N ASP A 122 0.80 -27.53 7.00
CA ASP A 122 -0.53 -28.13 7.20
C ASP A 122 -1.61 -27.36 6.41
N TYR A 123 -1.27 -26.17 5.91
CA TYR A 123 -2.15 -25.26 5.17
C TYR A 123 -1.92 -25.32 3.65
N LYS A 124 -1.38 -26.43 3.12
CA LYS A 124 -1.04 -26.58 1.69
C LYS A 124 -2.16 -26.14 0.73
N MET A 125 -3.42 -26.51 1.03
CA MET A 125 -4.56 -26.12 0.20
C MET A 125 -4.84 -24.61 0.27
N LEU A 126 -4.74 -24.01 1.47
CA LEU A 126 -4.87 -22.57 1.64
C LEU A 126 -3.71 -21.83 0.94
N ASP A 127 -2.49 -22.36 0.99
CA ASP A 127 -1.34 -21.81 0.27
C ASP A 127 -1.60 -21.77 -1.25
N ILE A 128 -2.21 -22.81 -1.83
CA ILE A 128 -2.62 -22.82 -3.24
C ILE A 128 -3.67 -21.75 -3.52
N VAL A 129 -4.73 -21.69 -2.70
CA VAL A 129 -5.81 -20.70 -2.87
C VAL A 129 -5.27 -19.27 -2.79
N LEU A 130 -4.36 -19.00 -1.84
CA LEU A 130 -3.72 -17.70 -1.69
C LEU A 130 -2.80 -17.37 -2.86
N CYS A 131 -2.02 -18.34 -3.38
CA CYS A 131 -1.23 -18.15 -4.59
C CYS A 131 -2.09 -17.82 -5.81
N VAL A 132 -3.24 -18.48 -5.96
CA VAL A 132 -4.22 -18.14 -7.02
C VAL A 132 -4.78 -16.73 -6.80
N GLY A 133 -5.13 -16.37 -5.57
CA GLY A 133 -5.63 -15.02 -5.24
C GLY A 133 -4.61 -13.92 -5.51
N LEU A 134 -3.33 -14.16 -5.20
CA LEU A 134 -2.22 -13.25 -5.51
C LEU A 134 -2.02 -13.12 -7.02
N LEU A 135 -2.10 -14.22 -7.77
CA LEU A 135 -2.01 -14.20 -9.23
C LEU A 135 -3.16 -13.41 -9.86
N LEU A 136 -4.40 -13.61 -9.41
CA LEU A 136 -5.56 -12.85 -9.87
C LEU A 136 -5.41 -11.36 -9.55
N SER A 137 -4.91 -11.02 -8.35
CA SER A 137 -4.62 -9.64 -7.96
C SER A 137 -3.53 -9.01 -8.83
N CYS A 138 -2.51 -9.79 -9.21
CA CYS A 138 -1.44 -9.36 -10.10
C CYS A 138 -1.96 -9.07 -11.51
N ILE A 139 -2.76 -9.99 -12.07
CA ILE A 139 -3.40 -9.81 -13.39
C ILE A 139 -4.30 -8.58 -13.38
N PHE A 140 -5.10 -8.40 -12.31
CA PHE A 140 -5.94 -7.21 -12.15
C PHE A 140 -5.11 -5.92 -12.11
N GLY A 141 -4.02 -5.89 -11.33
CA GLY A 141 -3.08 -4.77 -11.30
C GLY A 141 -2.42 -4.50 -12.66
N LEU A 142 -2.04 -5.53 -13.41
CA LEU A 142 -1.45 -5.41 -14.75
C LEU A 142 -2.42 -4.81 -15.76
N VAL A 143 -3.67 -5.29 -15.82
CA VAL A 143 -4.69 -4.75 -16.72
C VAL A 143 -4.94 -3.26 -16.42
N ARG A 144 -5.08 -2.92 -15.13
CA ARG A 144 -5.24 -1.53 -14.68
C ARG A 144 -4.00 -0.68 -14.99
N GLY A 145 -2.80 -1.23 -14.83
CA GLY A 145 -1.56 -0.53 -15.14
C GLY A 145 -1.41 -0.23 -16.63
N ILE A 146 -1.75 -1.19 -17.50
CA ILE A 146 -1.79 -0.98 -18.96
C ILE A 146 -2.83 0.09 -19.34
N ALA A 147 -3.99 0.08 -18.67
CA ALA A 147 -4.99 1.13 -18.81
C ALA A 147 -4.45 2.50 -18.37
N ALA A 148 -3.82 2.57 -17.20
CA ALA A 148 -3.22 3.79 -16.65
C ALA A 148 -2.10 4.37 -17.53
N LEU A 149 -1.33 3.51 -18.22
CA LEU A 149 -0.32 3.90 -19.22
C LEU A 149 -0.92 4.45 -20.54
N GLY A 150 -2.24 4.40 -20.69
CA GLY A 150 -2.91 4.95 -21.86
C GLY A 150 -2.92 4.03 -23.09
N SER A 151 -2.73 2.72 -22.90
CA SER A 151 -2.66 1.74 -23.99
C SER A 151 -3.87 1.81 -24.95
N PRO A 152 -3.65 1.70 -26.28
CA PRO A 152 -4.72 1.65 -27.27
C PRO A 152 -5.47 0.31 -27.31
N MET A 153 -5.06 -0.67 -26.49
CA MET A 153 -5.72 -1.98 -26.44
C MET A 153 -7.22 -1.82 -26.08
N PRO A 154 -8.15 -2.51 -26.78
CA PRO A 154 -9.59 -2.35 -26.55
C PRO A 154 -10.01 -2.57 -25.09
N LEU A 155 -9.45 -3.57 -24.42
CA LEU A 155 -9.71 -3.84 -23.01
C LEU A 155 -9.29 -2.68 -22.09
N ALA A 156 -8.13 -2.07 -22.35
CA ALA A 156 -7.58 -0.96 -21.57
C ALA A 156 -8.36 0.35 -21.82
N ALA A 157 -8.86 0.56 -23.03
CA ALA A 157 -9.72 1.68 -23.37
C ALA A 157 -11.11 1.53 -22.72
N MET A 158 -11.73 0.36 -22.84
CA MET A 158 -13.00 0.02 -22.19
C MET A 158 -12.90 0.20 -20.67
N TYR A 159 -11.84 -0.31 -20.04
CA TYR A 159 -11.68 -0.21 -18.59
C TYR A 159 -11.66 1.24 -18.09
N ARG A 160 -10.95 2.14 -18.79
CA ARG A 160 -10.92 3.57 -18.43
C ARG A 160 -12.25 4.27 -18.65
N ALA A 161 -12.99 3.88 -19.69
CA ALA A 161 -14.24 4.55 -20.04
C ALA A 161 -15.42 4.07 -19.17
N GLU A 162 -15.51 2.77 -18.92
CA GLU A 162 -16.71 2.14 -18.34
C GLU A 162 -16.55 1.73 -16.88
N TYR A 163 -15.32 1.46 -16.42
CA TYR A 163 -15.07 0.98 -15.07
C TYR A 163 -14.42 2.05 -14.20
N GLU A 164 -13.28 2.58 -14.62
CA GLU A 164 -12.48 3.47 -13.78
C GLU A 164 -12.04 4.76 -14.50
N PRO A 165 -12.99 5.68 -14.76
CA PRO A 165 -12.71 7.01 -15.32
C PRO A 165 -11.71 7.81 -14.48
N TYR A 166 -11.56 7.50 -13.20
CA TYR A 166 -10.59 8.13 -12.31
C TYR A 166 -9.14 8.04 -12.81
N LEU A 167 -8.80 7.08 -13.67
CA LEU A 167 -7.48 7.01 -14.32
C LEU A 167 -7.25 8.12 -15.35
N LEU A 168 -8.30 8.82 -15.78
CA LEU A 168 -8.23 9.98 -16.67
C LEU A 168 -8.07 11.29 -15.92
N ASP A 169 -8.26 11.29 -14.60
CA ASP A 169 -8.21 12.49 -13.78
C ASP A 169 -6.86 13.24 -13.93
N PRO A 170 -6.88 14.58 -14.11
CA PRO A 170 -5.68 15.36 -14.37
C PRO A 170 -4.72 15.43 -13.16
N SER A 171 -5.14 15.08 -11.95
CA SER A 171 -4.24 15.03 -10.78
C SER A 171 -3.28 13.84 -10.81
N LYS A 172 -3.56 12.81 -11.62
CA LYS A 172 -2.74 11.61 -11.81
C LYS A 172 -2.49 10.73 -10.58
N PHE A 173 -3.05 11.06 -9.41
CA PHE A 173 -2.87 10.25 -8.21
C PHE A 173 -3.35 8.81 -8.36
N GLY A 174 -4.54 8.61 -8.95
CA GLY A 174 -5.05 7.27 -9.23
C GLY A 174 -4.15 6.48 -10.19
N VAL A 175 -3.63 7.13 -11.23
CA VAL A 175 -2.67 6.53 -12.18
C VAL A 175 -1.41 6.07 -11.44
N VAL A 176 -0.82 6.94 -10.62
CA VAL A 176 0.41 6.64 -9.88
C VAL A 176 0.21 5.46 -8.92
N TRP A 177 -0.90 5.42 -8.18
CA TRP A 177 -1.22 4.28 -7.31
C TRP A 177 -1.27 2.96 -8.10
N ILE A 178 -1.95 2.94 -9.24
CA ILE A 178 -2.07 1.74 -10.07
C ILE A 178 -0.73 1.30 -10.65
N LEU A 179 0.12 2.24 -11.06
CA LEU A 179 1.46 1.91 -11.52
C LEU A 179 2.35 1.39 -10.39
N PHE A 180 2.21 1.95 -9.19
CA PHE A 180 2.90 1.46 -7.99
C PHE A 180 2.46 0.04 -7.62
N LEU A 181 1.16 -0.23 -7.67
CA LEU A 181 0.59 -1.56 -7.47
C LEU A 181 1.07 -2.56 -8.54
N MET A 182 1.08 -2.16 -9.81
CA MET A 182 1.57 -2.99 -10.92
C MET A 182 3.06 -3.34 -10.76
N GLY A 183 3.88 -2.34 -10.45
CA GLY A 183 5.33 -2.50 -10.28
C GLY A 183 5.70 -3.14 -8.95
N VAL A 184 5.73 -2.33 -7.89
CA VAL A 184 6.16 -2.76 -6.56
C VAL A 184 5.21 -3.79 -5.97
N GLY A 185 3.89 -3.56 -6.07
CA GLY A 185 2.89 -4.51 -5.58
C GLY A 185 2.98 -5.87 -6.29
N GLY A 186 3.13 -5.90 -7.61
CA GLY A 186 3.32 -7.11 -8.40
C GLY A 186 4.58 -7.88 -8.01
N MET A 187 5.71 -7.18 -7.82
CA MET A 187 6.95 -7.80 -7.33
C MET A 187 6.79 -8.44 -5.95
N LEU A 188 6.07 -7.76 -5.03
CA LEU A 188 5.75 -8.31 -3.71
C LEU A 188 4.85 -9.54 -3.80
N GLN A 189 3.79 -9.50 -4.62
CA GLN A 189 2.88 -10.62 -4.83
C GLN A 189 3.61 -11.87 -5.34
N VAL A 190 4.47 -11.72 -6.36
CA VAL A 190 5.27 -12.84 -6.91
C VAL A 190 6.23 -13.40 -5.86
N SER A 191 6.91 -12.52 -5.13
CA SER A 191 7.82 -12.94 -4.06
C SER A 191 7.09 -13.71 -2.97
N ILE A 192 5.95 -13.22 -2.50
CA ILE A 192 5.13 -13.89 -1.49
C ILE A 192 4.66 -15.25 -2.00
N ALA A 193 4.12 -15.33 -3.21
CA ALA A 193 3.65 -16.59 -3.80
C ALA A 193 4.78 -17.63 -3.89
N PHE A 194 5.98 -17.21 -4.27
CA PHE A 194 7.16 -18.07 -4.28
C PHE A 194 7.50 -18.61 -2.90
N GLY A 195 7.48 -17.74 -1.89
CA GLY A 195 7.88 -18.12 -0.55
C GLY A 195 6.81 -18.89 0.25
N LEU A 196 5.52 -18.79 -0.13
CA LEU A 196 4.48 -19.69 0.39
C LEU A 196 4.74 -21.16 0.04
N TRP A 197 5.46 -21.43 -1.07
CA TRP A 197 5.78 -22.80 -1.49
C TRP A 197 7.06 -23.36 -0.86
N ARG A 198 7.90 -22.49 -0.31
CA ARG A 198 9.26 -22.84 0.14
C ARG A 198 9.38 -22.66 1.65
N SER A 199 9.56 -23.78 2.35
CA SER A 199 9.85 -23.77 3.79
C SER A 199 11.14 -23.02 4.09
N GLY A 200 11.21 -22.42 5.27
CA GLY A 200 12.36 -21.61 5.70
C GLY A 200 12.44 -20.21 5.08
N SER A 201 11.43 -19.78 4.31
CA SER A 201 11.38 -18.45 3.70
C SER A 201 10.94 -17.37 4.70
N ARG A 202 11.80 -17.03 5.67
CA ARG A 202 11.47 -16.07 6.75
C ARG A 202 11.00 -14.70 6.24
N TRP A 203 11.52 -14.27 5.10
CA TRP A 203 11.25 -12.97 4.50
C TRP A 203 9.78 -12.84 4.03
N VAL A 204 9.07 -13.95 3.80
CA VAL A 204 7.64 -13.93 3.41
C VAL A 204 6.77 -13.31 4.50
N MET A 205 7.11 -13.58 5.76
CA MET A 205 6.39 -13.00 6.89
C MET A 205 6.54 -11.47 6.90
N ASP A 206 7.74 -10.96 6.59
CA ASP A 206 7.99 -9.52 6.51
C ASP A 206 7.33 -8.90 5.26
N LEU A 207 7.52 -9.51 4.09
CA LEU A 207 6.94 -9.03 2.83
C LEU A 207 5.42 -9.05 2.85
N SER A 208 4.78 -10.04 3.48
CA SER A 208 3.32 -10.08 3.60
C SER A 208 2.77 -8.90 4.42
N ILE A 209 3.45 -8.51 5.50
CA ILE A 209 3.08 -7.32 6.29
C ILE A 209 3.25 -6.05 5.46
N ILE A 210 4.40 -5.89 4.79
CA ILE A 210 4.67 -4.72 3.94
C ILE A 210 3.64 -4.63 2.82
N TYR A 211 3.37 -5.75 2.13
CA TYR A 211 2.40 -5.82 1.05
C TYR A 211 0.99 -5.47 1.54
N ALA A 212 0.56 -6.02 2.69
CA ALA A 212 -0.73 -5.66 3.30
C ALA A 212 -0.83 -4.17 3.60
N ALA A 213 0.22 -3.56 4.18
CA ALA A 213 0.25 -2.13 4.43
C ALA A 213 0.12 -1.30 3.14
N VAL A 214 0.88 -1.68 2.11
CA VAL A 214 0.84 -1.03 0.78
C VAL A 214 -0.57 -1.06 0.20
N VAL A 215 -1.19 -2.24 0.12
CA VAL A 215 -2.48 -2.38 -0.56
C VAL A 215 -3.65 -1.87 0.26
N ILE A 216 -3.61 -1.94 1.59
CA ILE A 216 -4.65 -1.36 2.44
C ILE A 216 -4.63 0.17 2.28
N HIS A 217 -3.45 0.78 2.45
CA HIS A 217 -3.33 2.23 2.36
C HIS A 217 -3.67 2.73 0.95
N GLY A 218 -3.08 2.13 -0.08
CA GLY A 218 -3.32 2.55 -1.45
C GLY A 218 -4.75 2.33 -1.91
N THR A 219 -5.39 1.22 -1.52
CA THR A 219 -6.82 0.99 -1.82
C THR A 219 -7.69 2.04 -1.14
N PHE A 220 -7.41 2.38 0.12
CA PHE A 220 -8.17 3.39 0.87
C PHE A 220 -8.06 4.77 0.22
N THR A 221 -6.84 5.22 -0.06
CA THR A 221 -6.60 6.54 -0.69
C THR A 221 -7.01 6.61 -2.14
N HIS A 222 -7.10 5.48 -2.83
CA HIS A 222 -7.58 5.44 -4.21
C HIS A 222 -9.09 5.38 -4.33
N LEU A 223 -9.76 4.58 -3.50
CA LEU A 223 -11.19 4.30 -3.63
C LEU A 223 -12.06 5.43 -3.06
N ILE A 224 -11.71 6.00 -1.91
CA ILE A 224 -12.56 6.99 -1.22
C ILE A 224 -12.70 8.32 -1.99
N PRO A 225 -11.63 8.89 -2.60
CA PRO A 225 -11.76 10.13 -3.37
C PRO A 225 -12.81 10.07 -4.49
N GLN A 226 -13.03 8.89 -5.07
CA GLN A 226 -14.00 8.68 -6.16
C GLN A 226 -15.47 8.82 -5.70
N PHE A 227 -15.70 8.96 -4.40
CA PHE A 227 -17.01 9.25 -3.80
C PHE A 227 -17.08 10.65 -3.17
N CYS A 228 -15.98 11.40 -3.21
CA CYS A 228 -15.85 12.71 -2.58
C CYS A 228 -16.16 13.84 -3.58
N VAL A 229 -16.67 14.97 -3.08
CA VAL A 229 -17.09 16.12 -3.91
C VAL A 229 -15.93 16.82 -4.63
N GLY A 230 -14.68 16.58 -4.21
CA GLY A 230 -13.50 17.23 -4.77
C GLY A 230 -12.90 16.53 -6.01
N VAL A 231 -13.52 15.45 -6.50
CA VAL A 231 -13.24 14.87 -7.82
C VAL A 231 -14.39 15.27 -8.76
N SER A 232 -14.06 15.64 -10.00
CA SER A 232 -15.09 15.97 -10.98
C SER A 232 -16.01 14.76 -11.22
N PRO A 233 -17.34 14.92 -11.29
CA PRO A 233 -18.27 13.81 -11.45
C PRO A 233 -18.00 12.92 -12.68
N GLU A 234 -17.35 13.45 -13.71
CA GLU A 234 -16.92 12.72 -14.91
C GLU A 234 -15.86 11.65 -14.63
N TYR A 235 -15.10 11.78 -13.54
CA TYR A 235 -14.07 10.83 -13.12
C TYR A 235 -14.54 9.86 -12.04
N HIS A 236 -15.80 9.98 -11.58
CA HIS A 236 -16.38 9.05 -10.62
C HIS A 236 -16.66 7.69 -11.25
N ILE A 237 -16.73 6.67 -10.41
CA ILE A 237 -17.07 5.31 -10.84
C ILE A 237 -18.52 5.32 -11.36
N PRO A 238 -18.77 4.85 -12.60
CA PRO A 238 -20.12 4.74 -13.13
C PRO A 238 -21.00 3.83 -12.25
N PRO A 239 -22.29 4.15 -12.04
CA PRO A 239 -23.18 3.35 -11.19
C PRO A 239 -23.28 1.87 -11.62
N GLU A 240 -23.21 1.61 -12.93
CA GLU A 240 -23.32 0.27 -13.50
C GLU A 240 -22.10 -0.62 -13.17
N SER A 241 -20.91 -0.04 -13.05
CA SER A 241 -19.66 -0.76 -12.77
C SER A 241 -19.22 -0.67 -11.31
N MET A 242 -19.91 0.14 -10.48
CA MET A 242 -19.57 0.42 -9.09
C MET A 242 -19.30 -0.83 -8.25
N LEU A 243 -20.20 -1.81 -8.29
CA LEU A 243 -20.04 -3.06 -7.53
C LEU A 243 -18.73 -3.77 -7.90
N TRP A 244 -18.44 -3.89 -9.19
CA TRP A 244 -17.27 -4.62 -9.69
C TRP A 244 -15.96 -3.89 -9.40
N VAL A 245 -15.96 -2.56 -9.52
CA VAL A 245 -14.77 -1.75 -9.21
C VAL A 245 -14.47 -1.78 -7.71
N VAL A 246 -15.49 -1.62 -6.86
CA VAL A 246 -15.34 -1.70 -5.40
C VAL A 246 -14.89 -3.11 -5.00
N ALA A 247 -15.56 -4.16 -5.50
CA ALA A 247 -15.21 -5.54 -5.19
C ALA A 247 -13.78 -5.89 -5.63
N GLY A 248 -13.38 -5.49 -6.84
CA GLY A 248 -12.02 -5.71 -7.35
C GLY A 248 -10.96 -4.99 -6.52
N ASN A 249 -11.22 -3.74 -6.12
CA ASN A 249 -10.31 -2.99 -5.25
C ASN A 249 -10.23 -3.60 -3.83
N LEU A 250 -11.34 -4.08 -3.26
CA LEU A 250 -11.34 -4.72 -1.93
C LEU A 250 -10.78 -6.15 -1.92
N PHE A 251 -10.84 -6.86 -3.05
CA PHE A 251 -10.26 -8.19 -3.18
C PHE A 251 -8.76 -8.21 -2.87
N VAL A 252 -8.01 -7.22 -3.37
CA VAL A 252 -6.55 -7.13 -3.20
C VAL A 252 -6.12 -7.07 -1.72
N PRO A 253 -6.61 -6.14 -0.88
CA PRO A 253 -6.27 -6.11 0.54
C PRO A 253 -6.83 -7.31 1.32
N VAL A 254 -7.99 -7.88 0.93
CA VAL A 254 -8.51 -9.10 1.56
C VAL A 254 -7.55 -10.28 1.37
N VAL A 255 -7.03 -10.47 0.15
CA VAL A 255 -6.01 -11.50 -0.13
C VAL A 255 -4.74 -11.21 0.67
N ALA A 256 -4.28 -9.96 0.72
CA ALA A 256 -3.07 -9.60 1.46
C ALA A 256 -3.18 -9.90 2.97
N VAL A 257 -4.31 -9.53 3.58
CA VAL A 257 -4.58 -9.84 5.00
C VAL A 257 -4.66 -11.36 5.21
N ALA A 258 -5.31 -12.10 4.32
CA ALA A 258 -5.39 -13.56 4.41
C ALA A 258 -3.99 -14.21 4.34
N VAL A 259 -3.09 -13.69 3.50
CA VAL A 259 -1.68 -14.11 3.46
C VAL A 259 -0.97 -13.84 4.78
N VAL A 260 -1.14 -12.66 5.37
CA VAL A 260 -0.54 -12.34 6.69
C VAL A 260 -1.06 -13.32 7.73
N MET A 261 -2.39 -13.51 7.83
CA MET A 261 -2.99 -14.45 8.77
C MET A 261 -2.43 -15.86 8.59
N ARG A 262 -2.27 -16.31 7.35
CA ARG A 262 -1.66 -17.60 7.02
C ARG A 262 -0.20 -17.69 7.48
N CYS A 263 0.62 -16.66 7.24
CA CYS A 263 2.03 -16.63 7.63
C CYS A 263 2.21 -16.74 9.14
N PHE A 264 1.31 -16.12 9.91
CA PHE A 264 1.37 -16.11 11.37
C PHE A 264 0.62 -17.26 12.04
N ALA A 265 -0.27 -17.97 11.33
CA ALA A 265 -0.91 -19.19 11.83
C ALA A 265 0.09 -20.35 12.02
N GLU A 266 1.13 -20.44 11.18
CA GLU A 266 2.19 -21.43 11.32
C GLU A 266 3.57 -20.81 11.03
N PRO A 267 4.13 -20.03 11.97
CA PRO A 267 5.42 -19.35 11.78
C PRO A 267 6.59 -20.34 11.61
N GLY A 268 6.45 -21.54 12.18
CA GLY A 268 7.49 -22.57 12.19
C GLY A 268 7.85 -23.08 10.80
N TYR A 269 6.90 -23.09 9.87
CA TYR A 269 7.12 -23.46 8.47
C TYR A 269 8.08 -22.49 7.76
N PHE A 270 8.02 -21.21 8.10
CA PHE A 270 8.84 -20.15 7.49
C PHE A 270 10.18 -19.94 8.21
N LYS A 271 10.43 -20.63 9.34
CA LYS A 271 11.69 -20.53 10.08
C LYS A 271 12.82 -21.26 9.35
N PRO A 272 13.98 -20.63 9.09
CA PRO A 272 15.15 -21.33 8.55
C PRO A 272 15.65 -22.38 9.54
N SER A 273 16.07 -23.54 9.05
CA SER A 273 16.60 -24.65 9.86
C SER A 273 17.80 -24.25 10.73
N ASN A 274 18.67 -23.39 10.21
CA ASN A 274 19.90 -22.95 10.88
C ASN A 274 19.70 -21.80 11.89
N GLN A 275 18.49 -21.28 12.07
CA GLN A 275 18.23 -20.13 12.93
C GLN A 275 17.87 -20.56 14.36
N LYS A 276 18.64 -20.06 15.34
CA LYS A 276 18.40 -20.27 16.79
C LYS A 276 17.10 -19.59 17.22
N LEU A 277 16.40 -20.20 18.18
CA LEU A 277 15.21 -19.63 18.79
C LEU A 277 15.62 -18.65 19.90
N GLU A 278 14.88 -17.54 20.03
CA GLU A 278 15.14 -16.48 21.01
C GLU A 278 14.04 -16.39 22.07
#